data_AF-A0A8T1QGH4-F1
#
_entry.id   AF-A0A8T1QGH4-F1
#
_cell.length_a   1.000
_cell.length_b   1.000
_cell.length_c   1.000
_cell.angle_alpha   90.00
_cell.angle_beta   90.00
_cell.angle_gamma   90.00
#
_symmetry.space_group_name_H-M   'P 1'
#
loop_
_entity.id
_entity.type
_entity.pdbx_description
1 polymer ?
#
loop_
_entity_poly.entity_id
_entity_poly.type
_entity_poly.pdbx_seq_one_letter_code
_entity_poly.pdbx_strand_id
1 'polypeptide(L)'
;MSREETTNWLGNYVMKFDGAPDLSGCYAQVSGSSSGQGSVDCGAAAGPAQYLRLVFRMFDMEMYAVDPLLSQPAQPMSFCPRSANPVLPSPVTPAVRPPPPFRLPPMPGLPPLPPLPPLPPMPPMPFLEASACPHESWTTPEYRCFWRAVNPDTKVAVVFGLLAGRRYGTDVTLWQGLQGRGEAYRVLLREGVTAFLNSYNSLQFPYNTIGVVQRMNWALMGSPRNVLLTALRLSRANSGYGNVTCNFTPCK
;
A
#
# COMPACT_ATOMS: atom_id res chain seq x y z
N MET A 1 13.19 1.73 25.28
CA MET A 1 13.28 0.57 24.36
C MET A 1 12.96 1.09 22.96
N SER A 2 13.78 0.80 21.95
CA SER A 2 13.51 1.16 20.55
C SER A 2 13.62 -0.07 19.66
N ARG A 3 12.88 -0.10 18.57
CA ARG A 3 12.89 -1.17 17.56
C ARG A 3 12.79 -0.53 16.18
N GLU A 4 13.54 -1.07 15.23
CA GLU A 4 13.51 -0.63 13.83
C GLU A 4 13.02 -1.78 12.94
N GLU A 5 12.31 -1.44 11.88
CA GLU A 5 11.75 -2.41 10.93
C GLU A 5 11.60 -1.72 9.56
N THR A 6 11.84 -2.47 8.48
CA THR A 6 11.74 -1.94 7.11
C THR A 6 10.33 -2.07 6.57
N THR A 7 9.87 -1.05 5.84
CA THR A 7 8.59 -1.10 5.11
C THR A 7 8.65 -2.09 3.95
N ASN A 8 7.53 -2.73 3.64
CA ASN A 8 7.37 -3.52 2.41
C ASN A 8 7.33 -2.60 1.18
N TRP A 9 7.22 -3.19 -0.01
CA TRP A 9 7.24 -2.43 -1.28
C TRP A 9 6.07 -1.44 -1.46
N LEU A 10 5.02 -1.51 -0.63
CA LEU A 10 3.89 -0.57 -0.61
C LEU A 10 4.02 0.46 0.52
N GLY A 11 5.16 0.52 1.22
CA GLY A 11 5.36 1.39 2.36
C GLY A 11 4.68 0.93 3.66
N ASN A 12 4.13 -0.29 3.71
CA ASN A 12 3.50 -0.82 4.92
C ASN A 12 4.53 -1.49 5.84
N TYR A 13 4.37 -1.34 7.14
CA TYR A 13 5.17 -2.02 8.15
C TYR A 13 4.30 -2.49 9.30
N VAL A 14 4.78 -3.51 10.03
CA VAL A 14 4.16 -3.98 11.28
C VAL A 14 5.28 -4.35 12.23
N MET A 15 5.26 -3.78 13.42
CA MET A 15 6.20 -4.10 14.49
C MET A 15 5.49 -4.93 15.55
N LYS A 16 6.17 -5.97 16.06
CA LYS A 16 5.70 -6.75 17.19
C LYS A 16 6.55 -6.41 18.41
N PHE A 17 5.93 -6.21 19.57
CA PHE A 17 6.62 -6.17 20.85
C PHE A 17 6.21 -7.42 21.63
N ASP A 18 7.18 -8.11 22.24
CA ASP A 18 6.89 -9.27 23.08
C ASP A 18 6.53 -8.81 24.50
N GLY A 19 5.58 -9.51 25.13
CA GLY A 19 4.83 -8.99 26.28
C GLY A 19 3.68 -8.08 25.82
N ALA A 20 2.82 -7.63 26.73
CA ALA A 20 1.84 -6.57 26.47
C ALA A 20 2.38 -5.24 27.04
N PRO A 21 3.48 -4.67 26.49
CA PRO A 21 4.00 -3.41 26.99
C PRO A 21 3.04 -2.29 26.62
N ASP A 22 2.76 -1.41 27.57
CA ASP A 22 2.04 -0.18 27.27
C ASP A 22 2.94 0.70 26.39
N LEU A 23 2.50 0.92 25.14
CA LEU A 23 3.16 1.80 24.18
C LEU A 23 2.59 3.22 24.20
N SER A 24 1.77 3.56 25.20
CA SER A 24 1.31 4.94 25.39
C SER A 24 2.52 5.88 25.58
N GLY A 25 2.54 6.96 24.80
CA GLY A 25 3.67 7.90 24.77
C GLY A 25 4.86 7.49 23.89
N CYS A 26 4.82 6.32 23.23
CA CYS A 26 5.78 5.98 22.19
C CYS A 26 5.45 6.71 20.88
N TYR A 27 6.47 6.89 20.05
CA TYR A 27 6.34 7.43 18.69
C TYR A 27 7.07 6.54 17.67
N ALA A 28 6.65 6.63 16.42
CA ALA A 28 7.32 6.05 15.28
C ALA A 28 7.88 7.15 14.38
N GLN A 29 9.06 6.91 13.81
CA GLN A 29 9.71 7.83 12.87
C GLN A 29 10.42 7.04 11.79
N VAL A 30 10.63 7.67 10.62
CA VAL A 30 11.44 7.06 9.56
C VAL A 30 12.92 7.11 9.98
N SER A 31 13.55 5.95 10.08
CA SER A 31 14.99 5.80 10.37
C SER A 31 15.70 5.45 9.05
N GLY A 32 16.35 6.44 8.43
CA GLY A 32 17.26 6.24 7.29
C GLY A 32 16.63 5.91 5.93
N SER A 33 17.34 6.29 4.87
CA SER A 33 16.94 6.19 3.46
C SER A 33 17.31 4.85 2.85
N SER A 34 16.34 4.13 2.27
CA SER A 34 16.68 3.04 1.35
C SER A 34 17.29 3.66 0.10
N SER A 35 18.60 3.54 -0.05
CA SER A 35 19.36 3.88 -1.25
C SER A 35 18.88 3.02 -2.43
N GLY A 36 17.83 3.50 -3.11
CA GLY A 36 17.33 2.95 -4.37
C GLY A 36 17.96 3.70 -5.53
N GLN A 37 18.71 2.99 -6.36
CA GLN A 37 19.42 3.49 -7.53
C GLN A 37 18.41 3.97 -8.60
N GLY A 38 17.99 5.23 -8.52
CA GLY A 38 17.04 5.86 -9.44
C GLY A 38 16.94 7.37 -9.19
N SER A 39 16.64 8.16 -10.22
CA SER A 39 16.76 9.63 -10.25
C SER A 39 15.81 10.42 -9.33
N VAL A 40 15.06 9.77 -8.44
CA VAL A 40 14.12 10.41 -7.50
C VAL A 40 14.31 9.82 -6.11
N ASP A 41 15.29 10.36 -5.38
CA ASP A 41 15.58 9.98 -4.00
C ASP A 41 14.71 10.79 -3.02
N CYS A 42 13.84 10.10 -2.27
CA CYS A 42 12.98 10.69 -1.22
C CYS A 42 13.59 10.59 0.18
N GLY A 43 14.89 10.28 0.29
CA GLY A 43 15.60 10.07 1.56
C GLY A 43 16.18 11.30 2.24
N ALA A 44 15.96 12.51 1.72
CA ALA A 44 16.68 13.71 2.17
C ALA A 44 16.24 14.22 3.56
N ALA A 45 14.95 14.08 3.88
CA ALA A 45 14.41 14.43 5.18
C ALA A 45 13.30 13.47 5.61
N ALA A 46 13.38 12.99 6.85
CA ALA A 46 12.27 12.31 7.49
C ALA A 46 11.23 13.34 7.95
N GLY A 47 9.95 13.04 7.76
CA GLY A 47 8.84 13.80 8.32
C GLY A 47 8.80 13.72 9.85
N PRO A 48 7.90 14.48 10.49
CA PRO A 48 7.79 14.48 11.94
C PRO A 48 7.41 13.10 12.48
N ALA A 49 7.95 12.75 13.64
CA ALA A 49 7.57 11.55 14.38
C ALA A 49 6.06 11.55 14.68
N GLN A 50 5.43 10.39 14.54
CA GLN A 50 4.00 10.20 14.79
C GLN A 50 3.80 9.37 16.05
N TYR A 51 2.91 9.83 16.92
CA TYR A 51 2.59 9.11 18.15
C TYR A 51 1.73 7.88 17.88
N LEU A 52 2.00 6.81 18.62
CA LEU A 52 1.22 5.58 18.53
C LEU A 52 -0.17 5.79 19.13
N ARG A 53 -1.20 5.48 18.35
CA ARG A 53 -2.59 5.49 18.78
C ARG A 53 -3.07 4.07 19.00
N LEU A 54 -3.50 3.76 20.23
CA LEU A 54 -4.13 2.49 20.54
C LEU A 54 -5.44 2.37 19.75
N VAL A 55 -5.56 1.32 18.94
CA VAL A 55 -6.75 1.04 18.12
C VAL A 55 -7.45 -0.25 18.52
N PHE A 56 -6.77 -1.14 19.26
CA PHE A 56 -7.35 -2.39 19.73
C PHE A 56 -6.70 -2.81 21.05
N ARG A 57 -7.50 -3.27 22.02
CA ARG A 57 -7.03 -3.80 23.32
C ARG A 57 -8.01 -4.85 23.83
N MET A 58 -7.67 -6.14 23.69
CA MET A 58 -8.40 -7.26 24.28
C MET A 58 -7.48 -8.49 24.37
N PHE A 59 -7.72 -9.36 25.37
CA PHE A 59 -7.01 -10.65 25.53
C PHE A 59 -5.48 -10.54 25.57
N ASP A 60 -4.95 -9.61 26.38
CA ASP A 60 -3.51 -9.32 26.51
C ASP A 60 -2.82 -8.98 25.19
N MET A 61 -3.59 -8.54 24.19
CA MET A 61 -3.11 -8.07 22.90
C MET A 61 -3.53 -6.63 22.68
N GLU A 62 -2.55 -5.78 22.39
CA GLU A 62 -2.73 -4.38 22.09
C GLU A 62 -2.21 -4.08 20.68
N MET A 63 -2.99 -3.35 19.90
CA MET A 63 -2.61 -2.89 18.57
C MET A 63 -2.60 -1.38 18.55
N TYR A 64 -1.49 -0.85 18.06
CA TYR A 64 -1.29 0.58 17.87
C TYR A 64 -1.14 0.86 16.37
N ALA A 65 -1.72 1.97 15.94
CA ALA A 65 -1.57 2.51 14.59
C ALA A 65 -0.94 3.91 14.68
N VAL A 66 -0.30 4.34 13.61
CA VAL A 66 0.18 5.72 13.45
C VAL A 66 -0.32 6.26 12.12
N ASP A 67 -0.36 7.58 12.01
CA ASP A 67 -0.53 8.24 10.71
C ASP A 67 0.68 7.93 9.81
N PRO A 68 0.51 8.01 8.47
CA PRO A 68 1.59 7.68 7.53
C PRO A 68 2.87 8.46 7.82
N LEU A 69 3.98 7.71 7.96
CA LEU A 69 5.30 8.30 8.12
C LEU A 69 5.84 8.69 6.73
N LEU A 70 6.24 9.95 6.57
CA LEU A 70 6.67 10.50 5.29
C LEU A 70 8.18 10.67 5.22
N SER A 71 8.74 10.50 4.02
CA SER A 71 10.09 10.90 3.66
C SER A 71 10.01 11.85 2.46
N GLN A 72 10.87 12.87 2.43
CA GLN A 72 10.81 13.94 1.45
C GLN A 72 12.06 13.98 0.57
N PRO A 73 11.91 14.28 -0.73
CA PRO A 73 13.04 14.52 -1.62
C PRO A 73 13.78 15.81 -1.24
N ALA A 74 15.05 15.90 -1.65
CA ALA A 74 15.87 17.09 -1.39
C ALA A 74 15.29 18.36 -2.04
N GLN A 75 14.56 18.20 -3.14
CA GLN A 75 13.91 19.29 -3.86
C GLN A 75 12.46 18.91 -4.16
N PRO A 76 11.49 19.83 -3.99
CA PRO A 76 10.12 19.61 -4.43
C PRO A 76 10.04 19.33 -5.92
N MET A 77 9.13 18.44 -6.31
CA MET A 77 8.89 18.16 -7.73
C MET A 77 8.39 19.40 -8.46
N SER A 78 8.64 19.49 -9.78
CA SER A 78 8.32 20.67 -10.59
C SER A 78 6.85 21.05 -10.62
N PHE A 79 5.95 20.10 -10.37
CA PHE A 79 4.50 20.31 -10.30
C PHE A 79 4.02 20.81 -8.93
N CYS A 80 4.86 20.80 -7.90
CA CYS A 80 4.49 21.34 -6.60
C CYS A 80 4.45 22.88 -6.67
N PRO A 81 3.41 23.54 -6.12
CA PRO A 81 3.37 24.98 -6.07
C PRO A 81 4.57 25.48 -5.26
N ARG A 82 5.41 26.32 -5.88
CA ARG A 82 6.53 26.95 -5.17
C ARG A 82 5.96 27.94 -4.16
N SER A 83 6.17 27.67 -2.87
CA SER A 83 5.89 28.67 -1.83
C SER A 83 6.79 29.89 -2.07
N ALA A 84 6.20 31.07 -2.25
CA ALA A 84 6.94 32.31 -2.48
C ALA A 84 7.60 32.88 -1.21
N ASN A 85 7.49 32.23 -0.05
CA ASN A 85 8.04 32.73 1.21
C ASN A 85 8.84 31.65 1.95
N PRO A 86 10.13 31.89 2.26
CA PRO A 86 10.89 31.07 3.19
C PRO A 86 10.40 31.33 4.62
N VAL A 87 9.99 30.26 5.33
CA VAL A 87 9.60 30.32 6.73
C VAL A 87 10.88 30.41 7.58
N LEU A 88 11.14 31.57 8.19
CA LEU A 88 12.11 31.71 9.28
C LEU A 88 11.55 31.06 10.57
N PRO A 89 12.38 30.49 11.47
CA PRO A 89 11.88 29.89 12.70
C PRO A 89 11.41 30.98 13.68
N SER A 90 10.13 30.93 14.07
CA SER A 90 9.54 31.87 15.03
C SER A 90 9.85 31.50 16.49
N PRO A 91 10.26 32.46 17.35
CA PRO A 91 10.14 32.36 18.80
C PRO A 91 8.74 32.74 19.29
N VAL A 92 8.47 32.40 20.54
CA VAL A 92 7.16 32.19 21.19
C VAL A 92 6.51 33.47 21.76
N THR A 93 5.18 33.65 21.52
CA THR A 93 4.13 34.38 22.31
C THR A 93 4.21 35.91 22.59
N PRO A 94 3.11 36.62 22.99
CA PRO A 94 1.66 36.41 22.82
C PRO A 94 0.82 37.65 22.35
N ALA A 95 -0.33 37.35 21.73
CA ALA A 95 -1.67 38.00 21.79
C ALA A 95 -1.99 39.45 21.29
N VAL A 96 -3.13 39.49 20.57
CA VAL A 96 -4.16 40.55 20.36
C VAL A 96 -3.94 41.63 19.28
N ARG A 97 -4.70 41.52 18.18
CA ARG A 97 -5.69 42.51 17.66
C ARG A 97 -6.41 41.93 16.42
N PRO A 98 -7.72 42.16 16.21
CA PRO A 98 -8.39 41.79 14.97
C PRO A 98 -7.99 42.76 13.84
N PRO A 99 -7.73 42.29 12.60
CA PRO A 99 -7.40 43.17 11.49
C PRO A 99 -8.67 43.85 10.93
N PRO A 100 -8.56 45.04 10.33
CA PRO A 100 -9.67 45.72 9.69
C PRO A 100 -10.11 44.98 8.41
N PRO A 101 -11.35 45.17 7.94
CA PRO A 101 -11.84 44.50 6.75
C PRO A 101 -11.14 45.03 5.48
N PHE A 102 -10.42 44.15 4.79
CA PHE A 102 -9.84 44.40 3.48
C PHE A 102 -10.95 44.52 2.42
N ARG A 103 -10.97 45.62 1.67
CA ARG A 103 -11.76 45.75 0.43
C ARG A 103 -10.86 45.48 -0.77
N LEU A 104 -11.22 44.47 -1.58
CA LEU A 104 -10.51 44.13 -2.82
C LEU A 104 -10.91 45.09 -3.95
N PRO A 105 -9.97 45.55 -4.79
CA PRO A 105 -10.29 46.28 -6.02
C PRO A 105 -10.86 45.33 -7.10
N PRO A 106 -11.62 45.85 -8.09
CA PRO A 106 -12.17 45.01 -9.15
C PRO A 106 -11.05 44.49 -10.07
N MET A 107 -11.06 43.18 -10.34
CA MET A 107 -10.14 42.57 -11.31
C MET A 107 -10.54 42.93 -12.76
N PRO A 108 -9.58 43.27 -13.65
CA PRO A 108 -9.81 43.34 -15.08
C PRO A 108 -10.06 41.93 -15.65
N GLY A 109 -11.05 41.80 -16.55
CA GLY A 109 -11.37 40.52 -17.20
C GLY A 109 -10.23 40.01 -18.08
N LEU A 110 -9.92 38.72 -17.96
CA LEU A 110 -8.94 38.03 -18.80
C LEU A 110 -9.50 37.82 -20.22
N PRO A 111 -8.67 37.94 -21.28
CA PRO A 111 -9.10 37.64 -22.64
C PRO A 111 -9.38 36.13 -22.81
N PRO A 112 -10.29 35.75 -23.72
CA PRO A 112 -10.62 34.35 -23.95
C PRO A 112 -9.42 33.59 -24.54
N LEU A 113 -9.13 32.43 -23.97
CA LEU A 113 -8.08 31.52 -24.44
C LEU A 113 -8.49 30.89 -25.79
N PRO A 114 -7.52 30.68 -26.71
CA PRO A 114 -7.78 29.98 -27.96
C PRO A 114 -8.20 28.51 -27.71
N PRO A 115 -8.97 27.90 -28.63
CA PRO A 115 -9.39 26.51 -28.49
C PRO A 115 -8.17 25.58 -28.49
N LEU A 116 -8.09 24.70 -27.50
CA LEU A 116 -7.06 23.66 -27.45
C LEU A 116 -7.30 22.63 -28.58
N PRO A 117 -6.23 22.14 -29.23
CA PRO A 117 -6.36 21.07 -30.21
C PRO A 117 -6.91 19.79 -29.56
N PRO A 118 -7.69 18.99 -30.28
CA PRO A 118 -8.23 17.74 -29.76
C PRO A 118 -7.08 16.80 -29.37
N LEU A 119 -7.11 16.34 -28.12
CA LEU A 119 -6.14 15.37 -27.61
C LEU A 119 -6.25 14.05 -28.40
N PRO A 120 -5.13 13.36 -28.65
CA PRO A 120 -5.17 12.04 -29.25
C PRO A 120 -6.00 11.08 -28.38
N PRO A 121 -6.73 10.14 -29.00
CA PRO A 121 -7.51 9.15 -28.25
C PRO A 121 -6.59 8.36 -27.32
N MET A 122 -6.93 8.31 -26.03
CA MET A 122 -6.18 7.52 -25.07
C MET A 122 -6.24 6.03 -25.47
N PRO A 123 -5.12 5.29 -25.39
CA PRO A 123 -5.15 3.85 -25.61
C PRO A 123 -6.10 3.19 -24.60
N PRO A 124 -6.83 2.13 -24.98
CA PRO A 124 -7.69 1.41 -24.06
C PRO A 124 -6.84 0.89 -22.90
N MET A 125 -7.19 1.28 -21.69
CA MET A 125 -6.54 0.87 -20.44
C MET A 125 -7.10 -0.52 -20.07
N PRO A 126 -6.42 -1.66 -20.34
CA PRO A 126 -6.98 -3.01 -20.17
C PRO A 126 -7.31 -3.38 -18.72
N PHE A 127 -6.82 -2.61 -17.74
CA PHE A 127 -7.03 -2.81 -16.30
C PHE A 127 -8.42 -2.38 -15.81
N LEU A 128 -9.21 -1.71 -16.65
CA LEU A 128 -10.58 -1.30 -16.31
C LEU A 128 -11.58 -2.44 -16.48
N GLU A 129 -11.23 -3.52 -17.18
CA GLU A 129 -12.11 -4.67 -17.34
C GLU A 129 -12.14 -5.51 -16.05
N ALA A 130 -13.34 -5.93 -15.64
CA ALA A 130 -13.50 -6.81 -14.50
C ALA A 130 -12.94 -8.20 -14.85
N SER A 131 -11.91 -8.64 -14.13
CA SER A 131 -11.38 -10.00 -14.25
C SER A 131 -11.05 -10.53 -12.87
N ALA A 132 -11.45 -11.77 -12.61
CA ALA A 132 -11.12 -12.50 -11.40
C ALA A 132 -10.66 -13.89 -11.80
N CYS A 133 -9.35 -14.11 -11.71
CA CYS A 133 -8.73 -15.35 -12.14
C CYS A 133 -8.32 -16.19 -10.93
N PRO A 134 -8.72 -17.47 -10.87
CA PRO A 134 -8.30 -18.37 -9.80
C PRO A 134 -6.82 -18.71 -9.95
N HIS A 135 -6.22 -19.28 -8.91
CA HIS A 135 -4.78 -19.51 -8.85
C HIS A 135 -4.26 -20.37 -10.02
N GLU A 136 -5.06 -21.31 -10.51
CA GLU A 136 -4.73 -22.17 -11.64
C GLU A 136 -4.39 -21.36 -12.88
N SER A 137 -5.21 -20.35 -13.20
CA SER A 137 -4.99 -19.45 -14.34
C SER A 137 -3.66 -18.70 -14.22
N TRP A 138 -3.26 -18.30 -13.01
CA TRP A 138 -1.96 -17.63 -12.78
C TRP A 138 -0.76 -18.57 -12.92
N THR A 139 -0.99 -19.88 -12.78
CA THR A 139 0.03 -20.93 -12.97
C THR A 139 0.06 -21.51 -14.39
N THR A 140 -0.91 -21.16 -15.23
CA THR A 140 -0.97 -21.59 -16.63
C THR A 140 0.12 -20.88 -17.46
N PRO A 141 1.06 -21.61 -18.07
CA PRO A 141 2.16 -21.02 -18.85
C PRO A 141 1.69 -20.08 -19.96
N GLU A 142 0.57 -20.40 -20.59
CA GLU A 142 -0.05 -19.65 -21.69
C GLU A 142 -0.48 -18.24 -21.25
N TYR A 143 -0.65 -17.99 -19.94
CA TYR A 143 -1.09 -16.69 -19.39
C TYR A 143 0.03 -15.90 -18.71
N ARG A 144 1.29 -16.26 -18.94
CA ARG A 144 2.44 -15.66 -18.24
C ARG A 144 2.60 -14.15 -18.42
N CYS A 145 2.13 -13.58 -19.54
CA CYS A 145 2.17 -12.14 -19.81
C CYS A 145 1.30 -11.27 -18.87
N PHE A 146 0.41 -11.88 -18.07
CA PHE A 146 -0.36 -11.17 -17.05
C PHE A 146 0.45 -10.90 -15.76
N TRP A 147 1.64 -11.48 -15.62
CA TRP A 147 2.62 -11.14 -14.59
C TRP A 147 3.33 -9.80 -14.91
N ARG A 148 2.60 -8.69 -14.81
CA ARG A 148 3.06 -7.36 -15.25
C ARG A 148 3.81 -6.56 -14.18
N ALA A 149 3.27 -6.50 -12.97
CA ALA A 149 3.82 -5.67 -11.88
C ALA A 149 4.85 -6.41 -11.02
N VAL A 150 4.81 -7.75 -11.05
CA VAL A 150 5.68 -8.66 -10.32
C VAL A 150 5.99 -9.85 -11.21
N ASN A 151 7.00 -10.63 -10.84
CA ASN A 151 7.36 -11.86 -11.54
C ASN A 151 7.16 -13.08 -10.61
N PRO A 152 7.14 -14.31 -11.17
CA PRO A 152 6.97 -15.54 -10.40
C PRO A 152 7.99 -15.72 -9.26
N ASP A 153 9.21 -15.19 -9.41
CA ASP A 153 10.32 -15.31 -8.46
C ASP A 153 10.30 -14.26 -7.34
N THR A 154 9.41 -13.27 -7.45
CA THR A 154 9.23 -12.23 -6.43
C THR A 154 8.94 -12.88 -5.08
N LYS A 155 9.57 -12.40 -4.01
CA LYS A 155 9.44 -13.02 -2.69
C LYS A 155 8.14 -12.61 -2.01
N VAL A 156 7.47 -13.57 -1.38
CA VAL A 156 6.27 -13.35 -0.56
C VAL A 156 6.53 -12.34 0.55
N ALA A 157 7.69 -12.41 1.19
CA ALA A 157 8.09 -11.49 2.24
C ALA A 157 8.25 -10.03 1.74
N VAL A 158 8.62 -9.82 0.47
CA VAL A 158 8.73 -8.48 -0.13
C VAL A 158 7.34 -7.88 -0.36
N VAL A 159 6.38 -8.70 -0.80
CA VAL A 159 5.02 -8.26 -1.10
C VAL A 159 4.20 -8.06 0.17
N PHE A 160 4.12 -9.09 1.01
CA PHE A 160 3.25 -9.11 2.18
C PHE A 160 3.94 -8.63 3.46
N GLY A 161 5.26 -8.49 3.44
CA GLY A 161 6.05 -7.98 4.57
C GLY A 161 6.44 -9.05 5.59
N LEU A 162 6.91 -8.57 6.73
CA LEU A 162 7.57 -9.36 7.78
C LEU A 162 6.73 -10.53 8.30
N LEU A 163 5.43 -10.33 8.51
CA LEU A 163 4.56 -11.37 9.05
C LEU A 163 4.50 -12.59 8.13
N ALA A 164 4.43 -12.35 6.83
CA ALA A 164 4.48 -13.41 5.83
C ALA A 164 5.88 -14.04 5.78
N GLY A 165 6.95 -13.24 5.84
CA GLY A 165 8.33 -13.75 5.90
C GLY A 165 8.58 -14.65 7.11
N ARG A 166 8.05 -14.29 8.29
CA ARG A 166 8.16 -15.12 9.51
C ARG A 166 7.32 -16.40 9.43
N ARG A 167 6.13 -16.34 8.83
CA ARG A 167 5.24 -17.50 8.76
C ARG A 167 5.65 -18.50 7.70
N TYR A 168 6.07 -18.02 6.54
CA TYR A 168 6.31 -18.86 5.35
C TYR A 168 7.79 -19.04 5.04
N GLY A 169 8.66 -18.16 5.53
CA GLY A 169 10.06 -18.07 5.14
C GLY A 169 10.31 -16.88 4.21
N THR A 170 11.54 -16.35 4.24
CA THR A 170 11.95 -15.18 3.44
C THR A 170 12.18 -15.51 1.97
N ASP A 171 12.49 -16.77 1.65
CA ASP A 171 12.85 -17.20 0.30
C ASP A 171 11.68 -17.74 -0.53
N VAL A 172 10.48 -17.85 0.08
CA VAL A 172 9.29 -18.33 -0.62
C VAL A 172 8.88 -17.34 -1.70
N THR A 173 8.76 -17.82 -2.94
CA THR A 173 8.36 -17.01 -4.09
C THR A 173 6.84 -16.94 -4.26
N LEU A 174 6.35 -15.96 -5.01
CA LEU A 174 4.93 -15.88 -5.38
C LEU A 174 4.48 -17.14 -6.12
N TRP A 175 5.32 -17.68 -7.01
CA TRP A 175 5.06 -18.96 -7.68
C TRP A 175 4.85 -20.11 -6.70
N GLN A 176 5.77 -20.26 -5.73
CA GLN A 176 5.64 -21.29 -4.69
C GLN A 176 4.41 -21.06 -3.82
N GLY A 177 4.06 -19.80 -3.54
CA GLY A 177 2.86 -19.43 -2.81
C GLY A 177 1.57 -19.90 -3.50
N LEU A 178 1.50 -19.78 -4.83
CA LEU A 178 0.35 -20.28 -5.62
C LEU A 178 0.16 -21.80 -5.56
N GLN A 179 1.20 -22.55 -5.24
CA GLN A 179 1.15 -24.02 -5.12
C GLN A 179 0.64 -24.50 -3.75
N GLY A 180 0.33 -23.60 -2.82
CA GLY A 180 -0.11 -23.95 -1.47
C GLY A 180 -1.37 -24.82 -1.45
N ARG A 181 -1.34 -25.97 -0.78
CA ARG A 181 -2.48 -26.90 -0.64
C ARG A 181 -2.56 -27.49 0.77
N GLY A 182 -3.75 -27.96 1.16
CA GLY A 182 -4.02 -28.72 2.38
C GLY A 182 -4.09 -27.88 3.66
N GLU A 183 -2.97 -27.30 4.09
CA GLU A 183 -2.87 -26.55 5.36
C GLU A 183 -3.48 -25.14 5.24
N ALA A 184 -4.19 -24.68 6.27
CA ALA A 184 -4.87 -23.38 6.30
C ALA A 184 -3.95 -22.19 5.93
N TYR A 185 -2.71 -22.16 6.41
CA TYR A 185 -1.77 -21.07 6.08
C TYR A 185 -1.27 -21.16 4.64
N ARG A 186 -1.03 -22.36 4.11
CA ARG A 186 -0.68 -22.55 2.70
C ARG A 186 -1.81 -22.13 1.77
N VAL A 187 -3.06 -22.45 2.15
CA VAL A 187 -4.25 -22.00 1.42
C VAL A 187 -4.40 -20.48 1.51
N LEU A 188 -4.23 -19.89 2.70
CA LEU A 188 -4.22 -18.42 2.84
C LEU A 188 -3.16 -17.78 1.93
N LEU A 189 -1.95 -18.31 1.91
CA LEU A 189 -0.88 -17.80 1.05
C LEU A 189 -1.27 -17.86 -0.43
N ARG A 190 -1.76 -19.01 -0.90
CA ARG A 190 -2.20 -19.18 -2.28
C ARG A 190 -3.28 -18.16 -2.65
N GLU A 191 -4.37 -18.13 -1.90
CA GLU A 191 -5.50 -17.25 -2.21
C GLU A 191 -5.13 -15.76 -2.05
N GLY A 192 -4.21 -15.44 -1.14
CA GLY A 192 -3.62 -14.11 -0.97
C GLY A 192 -2.77 -13.66 -2.13
N VAL A 193 -1.87 -14.51 -2.62
CA VAL A 193 -1.06 -14.24 -3.82
C VAL A 193 -1.97 -14.07 -5.03
N THR A 194 -2.97 -14.95 -5.21
CA THR A 194 -3.94 -14.84 -6.30
C THR A 194 -4.74 -13.53 -6.24
N ALA A 195 -5.24 -13.15 -5.06
CA ALA A 195 -5.99 -11.91 -4.88
C ALA A 195 -5.14 -10.67 -5.15
N PHE A 196 -3.87 -10.70 -4.76
CA PHE A 196 -2.91 -9.64 -5.04
C PHE A 196 -2.63 -9.49 -6.54
N LEU A 197 -2.46 -10.61 -7.25
CA LEU A 197 -2.25 -10.58 -8.70
C LEU A 197 -3.50 -10.07 -9.44
N ASN A 198 -4.70 -10.50 -9.02
CA ASN A 198 -5.97 -9.99 -9.53
C ASN A 198 -6.14 -8.48 -9.28
N SER A 199 -5.84 -8.01 -8.06
CA SER A 199 -6.00 -6.59 -7.70
C SER A 199 -5.09 -5.66 -8.50
N TYR A 200 -3.95 -6.15 -8.99
CA TYR A 200 -3.08 -5.40 -9.91
C TYR A 200 -3.60 -5.35 -11.34
N ASN A 201 -4.31 -6.40 -11.78
CA ASN A 201 -4.71 -6.55 -13.17
C ASN A 201 -6.15 -6.10 -13.43
N SER A 202 -6.97 -5.91 -12.39
CA SER A 202 -8.33 -5.40 -12.51
C SER A 202 -8.66 -4.40 -11.41
N LEU A 203 -8.98 -3.17 -11.80
CA LEU A 203 -9.44 -2.11 -10.88
C LEU A 203 -10.84 -2.40 -10.31
N GLN A 204 -11.61 -3.30 -10.95
CA GLN A 204 -12.91 -3.74 -10.48
C GLN A 204 -12.82 -4.97 -9.56
N PHE A 205 -11.61 -5.49 -9.29
CA PHE A 205 -11.45 -6.56 -8.33
C PHE A 205 -11.89 -6.08 -6.93
N PRO A 206 -12.68 -6.86 -6.16
CA PRO A 206 -13.31 -6.39 -4.92
C PRO A 206 -12.35 -5.90 -3.82
N TYR A 207 -11.08 -6.24 -3.92
CA TYR A 207 -10.04 -5.81 -2.99
C TYR A 207 -8.93 -5.09 -3.74
N ASN A 208 -8.69 -3.82 -3.45
CA ASN A 208 -7.46 -3.19 -3.95
C ASN A 208 -6.22 -3.87 -3.32
N THR A 209 -5.06 -3.69 -3.97
CA THR A 209 -3.81 -4.35 -3.57
C THR A 209 -3.44 -4.12 -2.11
N ILE A 210 -3.55 -2.88 -1.62
CA ILE A 210 -3.24 -2.54 -0.23
C ILE A 210 -4.18 -3.31 0.72
N GLY A 211 -5.48 -3.37 0.39
CA GLY A 211 -6.47 -4.11 1.14
C GLY A 211 -6.19 -5.61 1.18
N VAL A 212 -5.68 -6.22 0.11
CA VAL A 212 -5.25 -7.63 0.11
C VAL A 212 -4.09 -7.83 1.09
N VAL A 213 -3.06 -6.98 1.02
CA VAL A 213 -1.89 -7.06 1.90
C VAL A 213 -2.27 -6.88 3.37
N GLN A 214 -3.12 -5.89 3.68
CA GLN A 214 -3.62 -5.68 5.03
C GLN A 214 -4.39 -6.88 5.57
N ARG A 215 -5.30 -7.46 4.78
CA ARG A 215 -6.08 -8.65 5.16
C ARG A 215 -5.18 -9.85 5.42
N MET A 216 -4.16 -10.06 4.60
CA MET A 216 -3.15 -11.10 4.81
C MET A 216 -2.43 -10.90 6.15
N ASN A 217 -1.96 -9.70 6.42
CA ASN A 217 -1.24 -9.39 7.66
C ASN A 217 -2.13 -9.52 8.90
N TRP A 218 -3.39 -9.06 8.85
CA TRP A 218 -4.36 -9.27 9.93
C TRP A 218 -4.69 -10.75 10.16
N ALA A 219 -4.80 -11.54 9.09
CA ALA A 219 -5.03 -12.97 9.21
C ALA A 219 -3.85 -13.68 9.88
N LEU A 220 -2.61 -13.29 9.54
CA LEU A 220 -1.39 -13.86 10.11
C LEU A 220 -1.16 -13.47 11.59
N MET A 221 -1.65 -12.31 12.03
CA MET A 221 -1.65 -11.93 13.45
C MET A 221 -2.81 -12.55 14.22
N GLY A 222 -3.85 -13.03 13.53
CA GLY A 222 -5.06 -13.56 14.13
C GLY A 222 -4.98 -15.03 14.52
N SER A 223 -6.14 -15.59 14.85
CA SER A 223 -6.29 -17.02 15.15
C SER A 223 -6.29 -17.88 13.88
N PRO A 224 -6.07 -19.21 13.98
CA PRO A 224 -6.23 -20.13 12.85
C PRO A 224 -7.60 -20.05 12.17
N ARG A 225 -8.65 -19.71 12.92
CA ARG A 225 -9.99 -19.45 12.37
C ARG A 225 -9.99 -18.22 11.45
N ASN A 226 -9.30 -17.15 11.82
CA ASN A 226 -9.18 -15.94 10.99
C ASN A 226 -8.41 -16.21 9.71
N VAL A 227 -7.38 -17.07 9.76
CA VAL A 227 -6.62 -17.54 8.59
C VAL A 227 -7.56 -18.23 7.60
N LEU A 228 -8.34 -19.21 8.06
CA LEU A 228 -9.26 -19.96 7.22
C LEU A 228 -10.39 -19.06 6.64
N LEU A 229 -11.00 -18.21 7.48
CA LEU A 229 -12.05 -17.29 7.03
C LEU A 229 -11.53 -16.28 6.00
N THR A 230 -10.32 -15.77 6.19
CA THR A 230 -9.69 -14.85 5.23
C THR A 230 -9.37 -15.56 3.92
N ALA A 231 -8.80 -16.77 4.00
CA ALA A 231 -8.53 -17.58 2.81
C ALA A 231 -9.80 -17.86 2.00
N LEU A 232 -10.91 -18.23 2.67
CA LEU A 232 -12.20 -18.44 2.00
C LEU A 232 -12.75 -17.17 1.35
N ARG A 233 -12.62 -16.01 1.99
CA ARG A 233 -13.08 -14.72 1.43
C ARG A 233 -12.30 -14.35 0.17
N LEU A 234 -10.97 -14.52 0.21
CA LEU A 234 -10.09 -14.24 -0.93
C LEU A 234 -10.35 -15.25 -2.06
N SER A 235 -10.53 -16.53 -1.74
CA SER A 235 -10.88 -17.56 -2.73
C SER A 235 -12.16 -17.23 -3.48
N ARG A 236 -13.22 -16.81 -2.77
CA ARG A 236 -14.47 -16.39 -3.42
C ARG A 236 -14.31 -15.13 -4.29
N ALA A 237 -13.44 -14.20 -3.88
CA ALA A 237 -13.13 -13.03 -4.70
C ALA A 237 -12.34 -13.42 -5.96
N ASN A 238 -11.38 -14.34 -5.83
CA ASN A 238 -10.57 -14.86 -6.93
C ASN A 238 -11.42 -15.63 -7.97
N SER A 239 -12.53 -16.22 -7.54
CA SER A 239 -13.55 -16.81 -8.42
C SER A 239 -14.63 -15.79 -8.85
N GLY A 240 -14.39 -14.49 -8.66
CA GLY A 240 -15.27 -13.40 -9.09
C GLY A 240 -16.62 -13.30 -8.37
N TYR A 241 -16.76 -13.93 -7.20
CA TYR A 241 -18.03 -14.06 -6.46
C TYR A 241 -19.22 -14.59 -7.29
N GLY A 242 -18.94 -15.25 -8.43
CA GLY A 242 -19.97 -15.68 -9.38
C GLY A 242 -20.49 -14.59 -10.33
N ASN A 243 -20.00 -13.35 -10.22
CA ASN A 243 -20.43 -12.23 -11.05
C ASN A 243 -19.42 -11.86 -12.15
N VAL A 244 -18.15 -12.28 -11.99
CA VAL A 244 -17.04 -11.95 -12.90
C VAL A 244 -16.29 -13.24 -13.22
N THR A 245 -15.87 -13.41 -14.47
CA THR A 245 -15.07 -14.54 -14.92
C THR A 245 -13.61 -14.14 -15.14
N CYS A 246 -12.74 -15.13 -15.34
CA CYS A 246 -11.35 -14.87 -15.72
C CYS A 246 -11.26 -14.49 -17.20
N ASN A 247 -10.81 -13.27 -17.49
CA ASN A 247 -10.53 -12.77 -18.85
C ASN A 247 -9.04 -12.94 -19.21
N PHE A 248 -8.46 -14.09 -18.90
CA PHE A 248 -7.12 -14.38 -19.39
C PHE A 248 -7.22 -14.94 -20.80
N THR A 249 -6.44 -14.35 -21.70
CA THR A 249 -6.27 -14.83 -23.07
C THR A 249 -4.85 -15.34 -23.24
N PRO A 250 -4.61 -16.39 -24.04
CA PRO A 250 -3.25 -16.85 -24.30
C PRO A 250 -2.37 -15.72 -24.81
N CYS A 251 -1.20 -15.59 -24.23
CA CYS A 251 -0.20 -14.63 -24.66
C CYS A 251 0.27 -14.98 -26.08
N LYS A 252 0.48 -13.95 -26.89
CA LYS A 252 1.05 -14.07 -28.24
C LYS A 252 2.57 -14.10 -28.21
#